data_AF-A0A163JG66-F1
#
_entry.id   AF-A0A163JG66-F1
#
_cell.length_a   1.000
_cell.length_b   1.000
_cell.length_c   1.000
_cell.angle_alpha   90.00
_cell.angle_beta   90.00
_cell.angle_gamma   90.00
#
_symmetry.space_group_name_H-M   'P 1'
#
loop_
_entity.id
_entity.type
_entity.pdbx_description
1 polymer ?
#
loop_
_entity_poly.entity_id
_entity_poly.type
_entity_poly.pdbx_seq_one_letter_code
_entity_poly.pdbx_strand_id
1 'polypeptide(L)'
;MAFLGILSFGGIFAGVNPSHTTYELTHAFQTAEVKALVVEPELLPNTLKAAAQAGIPRTNVFVFDHHTPVTRPWNDSEVWGEGLGGEERWGGLKSWRYLVGHGESDWVRWNNEARSKSTTAAPLFSSGTAGPPKAVEMTHHNFIAQHTMVLEHKSRDYNVIRLLCAPMFHVSNVPRAHTSPLRSGLLTYVMRRFELHSRLHNIERFGITEANMVPPMVIQVINSPLTAQHSLKSIRNS
;
A
#
# COMPACT_ATOMS: atom_id res chain seq x y z
N MET A 1 2.33 -5.40 4.23
CA MET A 1 3.43 -6.40 4.20
C MET A 1 4.59 -5.93 3.32
N ALA A 2 4.44 -5.79 2.00
CA ALA A 2 5.55 -5.43 1.10
C ALA A 2 6.28 -4.13 1.51
N PHE A 3 5.56 -3.06 1.88
CA PHE A 3 6.16 -1.81 2.35
C PHE A 3 7.17 -2.01 3.47
N LEU A 4 6.78 -2.72 4.54
CA LEU A 4 7.67 -2.95 5.68
C LEU A 4 8.83 -3.86 5.30
N GLY A 5 8.56 -4.96 4.60
CA GLY A 5 9.61 -5.85 4.12
C GLY A 5 10.70 -5.08 3.35
N ILE A 6 10.29 -4.20 2.44
CA ILE A 6 11.19 -3.31 1.68
C ILE A 6 12.07 -2.47 2.61
N LEU A 7 11.47 -1.75 3.55
CA LEU A 7 12.23 -0.91 4.48
C LEU A 7 13.16 -1.72 5.39
N SER A 8 12.74 -2.91 5.80
CA SER A 8 13.46 -3.74 6.77
C SER A 8 14.77 -4.30 6.25
N PHE A 9 14.85 -4.59 4.95
CA PHE A 9 16.13 -4.97 4.31
C PHE A 9 16.93 -3.76 3.82
N GLY A 10 16.48 -2.53 4.12
CA GLY A 10 17.14 -1.29 3.71
C GLY A 10 16.79 -0.82 2.30
N GLY A 11 15.75 -1.39 1.68
CA GLY A 11 15.19 -0.90 0.43
C GLY A 11 14.34 0.36 0.61
N ILE A 12 14.02 1.00 -0.51
CA ILE A 12 13.20 2.20 -0.58
C ILE A 12 11.89 1.87 -1.29
N PHE A 13 10.76 2.20 -0.67
CA PHE A 13 9.44 1.93 -1.24
C PHE A 13 9.03 3.03 -2.23
N ALA A 14 8.74 2.65 -3.48
CA ALA A 14 8.15 3.55 -4.47
C ALA A 14 6.76 3.03 -4.88
N GLY A 15 5.71 3.80 -4.54
CA GLY A 15 4.34 3.52 -4.95
C GLY A 15 3.97 4.32 -6.19
N VAL A 16 3.34 3.67 -7.19
CA VAL A 16 2.85 4.32 -8.41
C VAL A 16 1.34 4.12 -8.56
N ASN A 17 0.70 5.02 -9.30
CA ASN A 17 -0.72 4.93 -9.59
C ASN A 17 -1.00 3.80 -10.62
N PRO A 18 -1.86 2.82 -10.32
CA PRO A 18 -2.25 1.76 -11.26
C PRO A 18 -2.82 2.26 -12.58
N SER A 19 -3.40 3.46 -12.61
CA SER A 19 -3.98 4.04 -13.83
C SER A 19 -2.94 4.74 -14.72
N HIS A 20 -1.67 4.80 -14.33
CA HIS A 20 -0.64 5.39 -15.17
C HIS A 20 -0.45 4.63 -16.49
N THR A 21 -0.25 5.39 -17.55
CA THR A 21 0.18 4.91 -18.86
C THR A 21 1.62 4.40 -18.80
N THR A 22 2.05 3.68 -19.84
CA THR A 22 3.45 3.24 -19.98
C THR A 22 4.43 4.41 -19.85
N TYR A 23 4.14 5.57 -20.44
CA TYR A 23 5.02 6.75 -20.38
C TYR A 23 5.17 7.27 -18.95
N GLU A 24 4.05 7.42 -18.23
CA GLU A 24 4.06 7.89 -16.84
C GLU A 24 4.73 6.89 -15.89
N LEU A 25 4.55 5.58 -16.14
CA LEU A 25 5.26 4.53 -15.40
C LEU A 25 6.76 4.58 -15.67
N THR A 26 7.21 4.71 -16.93
CA THR A 26 8.63 4.82 -17.28
C THR A 26 9.26 6.02 -16.58
N HIS A 27 8.61 7.20 -16.64
CA HIS A 27 9.07 8.40 -15.94
C HIS A 27 9.18 8.18 -14.43
N ALA A 28 8.16 7.56 -13.82
CA ALA A 28 8.17 7.27 -12.40
C ALA A 28 9.29 6.28 -12.01
N PHE A 29 9.50 5.22 -12.81
CA PHE A 29 10.54 4.22 -12.56
C PHE A 29 11.94 4.82 -12.64
N GLN A 30 12.19 5.69 -13.64
CA GLN A 30 13.46 6.39 -13.79
C GLN A 30 13.67 7.41 -12.67
N THR A 31 12.65 8.21 -12.35
CA THR A 31 12.74 9.25 -11.31
C THR A 31 12.97 8.67 -9.92
N ALA A 32 12.36 7.52 -9.61
CA ALA A 32 12.55 6.82 -8.34
C ALA A 32 13.66 5.76 -8.38
N GLU A 33 14.42 5.68 -9.48
CA GLU A 33 15.51 4.73 -9.70
C GLU A 33 15.15 3.27 -9.37
N VAL A 34 13.94 2.86 -9.74
CA VAL A 34 13.36 1.57 -9.36
C VAL A 34 14.21 0.41 -9.90
N LYS A 35 14.51 -0.57 -9.03
CA LYS A 35 15.33 -1.75 -9.37
C LYS A 35 14.53 -3.06 -9.44
N ALA A 36 13.36 -3.12 -8.80
CA ALA A 36 12.49 -4.28 -8.78
C ALA A 36 11.02 -3.84 -8.66
N LEU A 37 10.12 -4.66 -9.18
CA LEU A 37 8.69 -4.33 -9.27
C LEU A 37 7.85 -5.48 -8.69
N VAL A 38 6.84 -5.13 -7.90
CA VAL A 38 5.78 -6.07 -7.47
C VAL A 38 4.46 -5.56 -8.04
N VAL A 39 3.86 -6.33 -8.94
CA VAL A 39 2.84 -5.80 -9.88
C VAL A 39 1.64 -6.74 -9.95
N GLU A 40 0.42 -6.20 -9.84
CA GLU A 40 -0.79 -6.99 -10.06
C GLU A 40 -0.90 -7.48 -11.52
N PRO A 41 -1.44 -8.69 -11.76
CA PRO A 41 -1.56 -9.26 -13.10
C PRO A 41 -2.17 -8.32 -14.15
N GLU A 42 -3.22 -7.58 -13.76
CA GLU A 42 -3.96 -6.65 -14.62
C GLU A 42 -3.08 -5.50 -15.16
N LEU A 43 -2.00 -5.17 -14.45
CA LEU A 43 -1.11 -4.04 -14.77
C LEU A 43 0.16 -4.48 -15.53
N LEU A 44 0.39 -5.79 -15.68
CA LEU A 44 1.59 -6.32 -16.33
C LEU A 44 1.83 -5.79 -17.74
N PRO A 45 0.84 -5.66 -18.64
CA PRO A 45 1.10 -5.24 -20.02
C PRO A 45 1.77 -3.87 -20.13
N ASN A 46 1.30 -2.88 -19.38
CA ASN A 46 1.88 -1.53 -19.35
C ASN A 46 3.18 -1.52 -18.55
N THR A 47 3.21 -2.23 -17.41
CA THR A 47 4.37 -2.25 -16.53
C THR A 47 5.59 -2.89 -17.17
N LEU A 48 5.42 -3.97 -17.94
CA LEU A 48 6.52 -4.64 -18.63
C LEU A 48 7.13 -3.78 -19.74
N LYS A 49 6.30 -3.05 -20.49
CA LYS A 49 6.77 -2.08 -21.48
C LYS A 49 7.56 -0.96 -20.81
N ALA A 50 7.04 -0.42 -19.71
CA ALA A 50 7.70 0.63 -18.95
C ALA A 50 9.01 0.15 -18.29
N ALA A 51 9.02 -1.06 -17.74
CA ALA A 51 10.20 -1.69 -17.16
C ALA A 51 11.31 -1.85 -18.21
N ALA A 52 10.98 -2.31 -19.42
CA ALA A 52 11.96 -2.42 -20.52
C ALA A 52 12.55 -1.05 -20.91
N GLN A 53 11.72 -0.01 -21.01
CA GLN A 53 12.17 1.36 -21.31
C GLN A 53 13.01 1.98 -20.18
N ALA A 54 12.72 1.65 -18.93
CA ALA A 54 13.46 2.09 -17.76
C ALA A 54 14.72 1.24 -17.48
N GLY A 55 14.99 0.18 -18.26
CA GLY A 55 16.14 -0.70 -18.07
C GLY A 55 16.03 -1.65 -16.87
N ILE A 56 14.80 -1.94 -16.40
CA ILE A 56 14.54 -2.89 -15.31
C ILE A 56 14.48 -4.31 -15.90
N PRO A 57 15.37 -5.24 -15.50
CA PRO A 57 15.35 -6.61 -16.00
C PRO A 57 14.04 -7.32 -15.70
N ARG A 58 13.56 -8.15 -16.64
CA ARG A 58 12.34 -8.96 -16.46
C ARG A 58 12.42 -9.88 -15.23
N THR A 59 13.64 -10.34 -14.87
CA THR A 59 13.91 -11.15 -13.68
C THR A 59 13.64 -10.43 -12.35
N ASN A 60 13.55 -9.11 -12.38
CA ASN A 60 13.28 -8.27 -11.21
C ASN A 60 11.81 -7.84 -11.13
N VAL A 61 10.94 -8.40 -11.98
CA VAL A 61 9.50 -8.17 -11.96
C VAL A 61 8.80 -9.38 -11.35
N PHE A 62 8.09 -9.14 -10.25
CA PHE A 62 7.36 -10.15 -9.50
C PHE A 62 5.85 -9.90 -9.60
N VAL A 63 5.09 -10.95 -9.86
CA VAL A 63 3.64 -10.86 -10.02
C VAL A 63 2.94 -10.97 -8.67
N PHE A 64 2.16 -9.96 -8.30
CA PHE A 64 1.32 -9.94 -7.11
C PHE A 64 0.00 -10.70 -7.33
N ASP A 65 0.11 -12.01 -7.56
CA ASP A 65 -0.97 -12.94 -7.87
C ASP A 65 -1.76 -13.41 -6.63
N HIS A 66 -2.12 -12.46 -5.76
CA HIS A 66 -2.81 -12.71 -4.50
C HIS A 66 -4.19 -13.39 -4.65
N HIS A 67 -4.85 -13.25 -5.80
CA HIS A 67 -6.13 -13.90 -6.11
C HIS A 67 -5.99 -15.40 -6.42
N THR A 68 -4.79 -15.89 -6.70
CA THR A 68 -4.57 -17.32 -6.96
C THR A 68 -4.73 -18.08 -5.64
N PRO A 69 -5.70 -19.00 -5.53
CA PRO A 69 -5.82 -19.86 -4.35
C PRO A 69 -4.53 -20.65 -4.17
N VAL A 70 -4.05 -20.72 -2.93
CA VAL A 70 -3.05 -21.73 -2.59
C VAL A 70 -3.76 -23.07 -2.71
N THR A 71 -3.20 -24.01 -3.47
CA THR A 71 -3.83 -25.32 -3.72
C THR A 71 -3.95 -26.17 -2.45
N ARG A 72 -3.43 -25.70 -1.30
CA ARG A 72 -3.58 -26.32 0.02
C ARG A 72 -3.82 -25.26 1.12
N PRO A 73 -4.56 -25.61 2.19
CA PRO A 73 -4.70 -24.77 3.38
C PRO A 73 -3.34 -24.57 4.07
N TRP A 74 -3.15 -23.38 4.64
CA TRP A 74 -1.97 -23.02 5.42
C TRP A 74 -1.68 -24.04 6.53
N ASN A 75 -0.47 -24.60 6.55
CA ASN A 75 0.10 -25.27 7.71
C ASN A 75 1.47 -24.64 8.03
N ASP A 76 1.82 -24.57 9.31
CA ASP A 76 3.07 -23.96 9.81
C ASP A 76 4.36 -24.68 9.35
N SER A 77 4.24 -25.80 8.63
CA SER A 77 5.36 -26.62 8.13
C SER A 77 5.56 -26.54 6.61
N GLU A 78 4.72 -25.81 5.85
CA GLU A 78 4.86 -25.67 4.40
C GLU A 78 5.79 -24.51 4.06
N VAL A 79 6.90 -24.85 3.39
CA VAL A 79 7.83 -23.90 2.80
C VAL A 79 7.06 -23.05 1.78
N TRP A 80 7.07 -21.73 1.96
CA TRP A 80 6.59 -20.78 0.98
C TRP A 80 7.19 -21.10 -0.41
N GLY A 81 6.45 -21.73 -1.32
CA GLY A 81 7.02 -22.14 -2.61
C GLY A 81 6.31 -23.28 -3.33
N GLU A 82 5.76 -24.25 -2.61
CA GLU A 82 5.05 -25.38 -3.24
C GLU A 82 3.66 -24.94 -3.72
N GLY A 83 3.39 -25.08 -5.02
CA GLY A 83 2.10 -24.71 -5.63
C GLY A 83 1.95 -23.24 -6.04
N LEU A 84 3.03 -22.45 -5.99
CA LEU A 84 3.08 -21.15 -6.69
C LEU A 84 2.95 -21.45 -8.19
N GLY A 85 1.82 -21.06 -8.79
CA GLY A 85 1.52 -21.35 -10.20
C GLY A 85 2.76 -21.18 -11.06
N GLY A 86 3.13 -22.25 -11.77
CA GLY A 86 4.42 -22.38 -12.45
C GLY A 86 4.76 -21.14 -13.28
N GLU A 87 6.05 -20.85 -13.41
CA GLU A 87 6.60 -19.66 -14.07
C GLU A 87 5.94 -19.39 -15.44
N GLU A 88 5.47 -20.44 -16.13
CA GLU A 88 4.71 -20.35 -17.39
C GLU A 88 3.46 -19.46 -17.35
N ARG A 89 2.71 -19.43 -16.23
CA ARG A 89 1.40 -18.75 -16.15
C ARG A 89 1.49 -17.25 -16.44
N TRP A 90 2.61 -16.62 -16.11
CA TRP A 90 2.84 -15.20 -16.30
C TRP A 90 3.92 -14.91 -17.35
N GLY A 91 4.10 -15.84 -18.30
CA GLY A 91 5.11 -15.73 -19.36
C GLY A 91 6.53 -15.80 -18.80
N GLY A 92 6.78 -16.69 -17.85
CA GLY A 92 8.07 -16.88 -17.19
C GLY A 92 8.36 -15.94 -16.02
N LEU A 93 7.40 -15.11 -15.59
CA LEU A 93 7.60 -14.23 -14.42
C LEU A 93 7.37 -14.98 -13.11
N LYS A 94 8.18 -14.63 -12.10
CA LYS A 94 8.05 -15.18 -10.75
C LYS A 94 6.87 -14.55 -10.02
N SER A 95 6.14 -15.34 -9.24
CA SER A 95 5.19 -14.80 -8.25
C SER A 95 5.94 -14.01 -7.18
N TRP A 96 5.30 -12.99 -6.59
CA TRP A 96 5.81 -12.29 -5.41
C TRP A 96 6.09 -13.24 -4.25
N ARG A 97 5.37 -14.37 -4.19
CA ARG A 97 5.56 -15.40 -3.17
C ARG A 97 6.92 -16.10 -3.26
N TYR A 98 7.60 -16.02 -4.40
CA TYR A 98 8.99 -16.45 -4.53
C TYR A 98 9.87 -15.75 -3.47
N LEU A 99 9.62 -14.47 -3.19
CA LEU A 99 10.41 -13.67 -2.25
C LEU A 99 10.31 -14.17 -0.81
N VAL A 100 9.19 -14.78 -0.43
CA VAL A 100 8.98 -15.31 0.94
C VAL A 100 9.48 -16.75 1.11
N GLY A 101 9.88 -17.41 0.01
CA GLY A 101 10.43 -18.78 0.03
C GLY A 101 11.92 -18.91 0.35
N HIS A 102 12.64 -17.80 0.57
CA HIS A 102 14.11 -17.81 0.70
C HIS A 102 14.60 -17.75 2.15
N GLY A 103 13.76 -18.17 3.10
CA GLY A 103 14.04 -18.11 4.53
C GLY A 103 13.81 -16.72 5.14
N GLU A 104 14.06 -16.60 6.44
CA GLU A 104 13.90 -15.36 7.19
C GLU A 104 15.17 -15.03 7.97
N SER A 105 15.37 -13.75 8.23
CA SER A 105 16.41 -13.25 9.12
C SER A 105 15.88 -12.09 9.93
N ASP A 106 16.48 -11.86 11.08
CA ASP A 106 16.13 -10.72 11.91
C ASP A 106 16.43 -9.39 11.22
N TRP A 107 15.55 -8.44 11.45
CA TRP A 107 15.55 -7.16 10.76
C TRP A 107 16.67 -6.33 11.36
N VAL A 108 17.40 -5.55 10.55
CA VAL A 108 18.43 -4.65 11.10
C VAL A 108 17.75 -3.55 11.92
N ARG A 109 17.82 -3.67 13.25
CA ARG A 109 17.23 -2.70 14.17
C ARG A 109 18.19 -1.54 14.44
N TRP A 110 17.66 -0.34 14.43
CA TRP A 110 18.38 0.88 14.77
C TRP A 110 17.39 1.91 15.33
N ASN A 111 17.87 2.77 16.24
CA ASN A 111 17.05 3.75 16.97
C ASN A 111 17.69 5.15 16.99
N ASN A 112 18.54 5.44 16.02
CA ASN A 112 19.26 6.71 15.93
C ASN A 112 18.42 7.77 15.17
N GLU A 113 18.13 8.90 15.82
CA GLU A 113 17.32 9.97 15.24
C GLU A 113 17.98 10.59 13.99
N ALA A 114 19.28 10.90 14.04
CA ALA A 114 20.00 11.47 12.90
C ALA A 114 19.92 10.54 11.68
N ARG A 115 20.11 9.24 11.88
CA ARG A 115 19.93 8.21 10.85
C ARG A 115 18.50 8.18 10.34
N SER A 116 17.48 8.29 11.20
CA SER A 116 16.07 8.33 10.76
C SER A 116 15.78 9.51 9.83
N LYS A 117 16.44 10.66 10.07
CA LYS A 117 16.28 11.89 9.28
C LYS A 117 17.05 11.86 7.97
N SER A 118 18.09 11.02 7.86
CA SER A 118 18.92 10.92 6.66
C SER A 118 18.63 9.66 5.82
N THR A 119 17.83 8.71 6.33
CA THR A 119 17.50 7.48 5.63
C THR A 119 16.17 7.65 4.90
N THR A 120 16.21 7.59 3.58
CA THR A 120 15.03 7.63 2.71
C THR A 120 14.21 6.36 2.87
N ALA A 121 12.91 6.52 3.10
CA ALA A 121 11.95 5.42 3.19
C ALA A 121 11.13 5.30 1.91
N ALA A 122 10.69 6.41 1.33
CA ALA A 122 9.90 6.39 0.11
C ALA A 122 9.96 7.71 -0.67
N PRO A 123 10.21 7.70 -1.99
CA PRO A 123 9.82 8.79 -2.87
C PRO A 123 8.32 8.73 -3.13
N LEU A 124 7.60 9.81 -2.85
CA LEU A 124 6.16 9.90 -3.09
C LEU A 124 5.87 10.92 -4.19
N PHE A 125 5.20 10.47 -5.24
CA PHE A 125 4.89 11.33 -6.38
C PHE A 125 3.78 12.32 -6.05
N SER A 126 4.05 13.59 -6.35
CA SER A 126 3.05 14.66 -6.35
C SER A 126 2.74 15.07 -7.79
N SER A 127 1.48 15.38 -8.08
CA SER A 127 1.04 15.76 -9.42
C SER A 127 1.72 17.02 -9.95
N GLY A 128 2.26 17.89 -9.09
CA GLY A 128 2.88 19.14 -9.45
C GLY A 128 1.89 20.14 -10.08
N THR A 129 2.03 21.43 -9.80
CA THR A 129 1.19 22.48 -10.42
C THR A 129 1.82 23.05 -11.70
N ALA A 130 3.09 22.75 -11.96
CA ALA A 130 3.83 23.21 -13.14
C ALA A 130 4.93 22.20 -13.48
N GLY A 131 4.65 21.28 -14.41
CA GLY A 131 5.63 20.33 -14.96
C GLY A 131 5.36 18.86 -14.60
N PRO A 132 6.24 17.95 -15.05
CA PRO A 132 6.10 16.51 -14.82
C PRO A 132 6.09 16.17 -13.31
N PRO A 133 5.43 15.07 -12.90
CA PRO A 133 5.34 14.67 -11.50
C PRO A 133 6.70 14.60 -10.82
N LYS A 134 6.78 15.16 -9.62
CA LYS A 134 8.00 15.18 -8.80
C LYS A 134 7.93 14.12 -7.71
N ALA A 135 9.01 13.38 -7.54
CA ALA A 135 9.21 12.49 -6.41
C ALA A 135 9.66 13.32 -5.19
N VAL A 136 8.79 13.40 -4.17
CA VAL A 136 9.13 14.03 -2.89
C VAL A 136 9.75 12.96 -2.00
N GLU A 137 10.99 13.20 -1.59
CA GLU A 137 11.69 12.29 -0.69
C GLU A 137 11.06 12.31 0.70
N MET A 138 10.66 11.12 1.19
CA MET A 138 10.19 10.92 2.56
C MET A 138 11.17 10.01 3.29
N THR A 139 11.67 10.50 4.43
CA THR A 139 12.57 9.77 5.31
C THR A 139 11.80 8.92 6.32
N HIS A 140 12.48 7.99 7.00
CA HIS A 140 11.90 7.26 8.13
C HIS A 140 11.36 8.22 9.20
N HIS A 141 12.08 9.31 9.48
CA HIS A 141 11.66 10.33 10.44
C HIS A 141 10.35 10.99 10.03
N ASN A 142 10.14 11.28 8.74
CA ASN A 142 8.90 11.91 8.28
C ASN A 142 7.67 11.02 8.57
N PHE A 143 7.77 9.71 8.36
CA PHE A 143 6.67 8.79 8.65
C PHE A 143 6.43 8.61 10.16
N ILE A 144 7.49 8.59 10.97
CA ILE A 144 7.37 8.56 12.44
C ILE A 144 6.69 9.84 12.93
N ALA A 145 7.13 11.01 12.45
CA ALA A 145 6.53 12.29 12.82
C ALA A 145 5.06 12.36 12.40
N GLN A 146 4.72 11.95 11.16
CA GLN A 146 3.33 11.94 10.69
C GLN A 146 2.45 11.01 11.53
N HIS A 147 2.95 9.84 11.90
CA HIS A 147 2.24 8.93 12.81
C HIS A 147 1.99 9.59 14.17
N THR A 148 3.04 10.11 14.78
CA THR A 148 3.01 10.73 16.12
C THR A 148 2.02 11.90 16.15
N MET A 149 2.10 12.81 15.17
CA MET A 149 1.24 13.98 15.09
C MET A 149 -0.23 13.63 14.87
N VAL A 150 -0.54 12.58 14.11
CA VAL A 150 -1.92 12.21 13.79
C VAL A 150 -2.53 11.31 14.87
N LEU A 151 -1.76 10.38 15.44
CA LEU A 151 -2.28 9.31 16.30
C LEU A 151 -1.87 9.39 17.76
N GLU A 152 -0.73 10.00 18.06
CA GLU A 152 -0.22 10.05 19.43
C GLU A 152 -0.41 11.43 20.09
N HIS A 153 -0.73 12.46 19.30
CA HIS A 153 -1.00 13.81 19.82
C HIS A 153 -2.19 13.87 20.80
N LYS A 154 -3.22 13.03 20.61
CA LYS A 154 -4.43 12.99 21.45
C LYS A 154 -4.88 11.55 21.64
N SER A 155 -5.14 11.15 22.88
CA SER A 155 -5.75 9.85 23.19
C SER A 155 -7.18 9.80 22.66
N ARG A 156 -7.58 8.66 22.09
CA ARG A 156 -8.99 8.38 21.77
C ARG A 156 -9.61 7.68 22.97
N ASP A 157 -10.80 8.10 23.36
CA ASP A 157 -11.63 7.47 24.41
C ASP A 157 -12.49 6.33 23.85
N TYR A 158 -12.34 5.98 22.58
CA TYR A 158 -13.03 4.91 21.88
C TYR A 158 -12.06 3.98 21.15
N ASN A 159 -12.51 2.75 20.88
CA ASN A 159 -11.74 1.80 20.06
C ASN A 159 -11.68 2.25 18.60
N VAL A 160 -10.48 2.41 18.06
CA VAL A 160 -10.27 2.89 16.69
C VAL A 160 -10.33 1.73 15.70
N ILE A 161 -11.34 1.75 14.83
CA ILE A 161 -11.57 0.79 13.76
C ILE A 161 -11.70 1.57 12.45
N ARG A 162 -10.87 1.24 11.46
CA ARG A 162 -10.74 2.01 10.21
C ARG A 162 -11.16 1.24 8.97
N LEU A 163 -11.62 1.98 7.97
CA LEU A 163 -11.89 1.47 6.62
C LEU A 163 -11.13 2.31 5.58
N LEU A 164 -10.09 1.71 4.99
CA LEU A 164 -9.30 2.30 3.92
C LEU A 164 -9.88 1.93 2.56
N CYS A 165 -10.08 2.92 1.70
CA CYS A 165 -10.42 2.72 0.29
C CYS A 165 -9.67 3.69 -0.63
N ALA A 166 -8.84 4.57 -0.04
CA ALA A 166 -8.04 5.53 -0.77
C ALA A 166 -6.69 4.91 -1.18
N PRO A 167 -6.08 5.40 -2.26
CA PRO A 167 -4.85 4.77 -2.78
C PRO A 167 -3.71 4.79 -1.76
N MET A 168 -3.14 3.62 -1.49
CA MET A 168 -2.13 3.39 -0.45
C MET A 168 -0.70 3.82 -0.87
N PHE A 169 -0.53 4.31 -2.09
CA PHE A 169 0.72 4.94 -2.56
C PHE A 169 0.76 6.46 -2.30
N HIS A 170 -0.37 7.08 -1.97
CA HIS A 170 -0.44 8.52 -1.77
C HIS A 170 0.10 8.92 -0.39
N VAL A 171 0.82 10.05 -0.30
CA VAL A 171 1.49 10.52 0.94
C VAL A 171 0.58 10.61 2.16
N SER A 172 -0.68 11.00 1.98
CA SER A 172 -1.64 11.06 3.09
C SER A 172 -2.09 9.69 3.61
N ASN A 173 -1.89 8.62 2.84
CA ASN A 173 -2.35 7.27 3.16
C ASN A 173 -1.23 6.30 3.47
N VAL A 174 0.02 6.56 3.07
CA VAL A 174 1.15 5.64 3.27
C VAL A 174 1.27 5.24 4.75
N PRO A 175 1.34 6.16 5.75
CA PRO A 175 1.37 5.70 7.13
C PRO A 175 0.06 5.09 7.61
N ARG A 176 -1.09 5.60 7.14
CA ARG A 176 -2.41 5.07 7.55
C ARG A 176 -2.60 3.62 7.11
N ALA A 177 -2.01 3.23 5.99
CA ALA A 177 -2.11 1.89 5.43
C ALA A 177 -1.01 0.96 5.94
N HIS A 178 0.24 1.45 6.03
CA HIS A 178 1.40 0.55 6.15
C HIS A 178 2.00 0.48 7.54
N THR A 179 2.15 1.62 8.23
CA THR A 179 2.92 1.67 9.49
C THR A 179 2.04 1.88 10.72
N SER A 180 1.06 2.77 10.61
CA SER A 180 0.24 3.20 11.75
C SER A 180 -0.66 2.11 12.32
N PRO A 181 -1.33 1.27 11.51
CA PRO A 181 -2.13 0.18 12.05
C PRO A 181 -1.31 -0.77 12.91
N LEU A 182 -0.07 -1.03 12.53
CA LEU A 182 0.81 -1.95 13.24
C LEU A 182 1.43 -1.30 14.47
N ARG A 183 1.91 -0.06 14.36
CA ARG A 183 2.51 0.67 15.48
C ARG A 183 1.54 0.92 16.63
N SER A 184 0.26 1.15 16.33
CA SER A 184 -0.78 1.44 17.33
C SER A 184 -1.76 0.28 17.56
N GLY A 185 -1.56 -0.88 16.92
CA GLY A 185 -2.47 -2.04 17.06
C GLY A 185 -3.90 -1.80 16.57
N LEU A 186 -4.09 -0.99 15.52
CA LEU A 186 -5.41 -0.58 15.04
C LEU A 186 -5.99 -1.58 14.03
N LEU A 187 -7.20 -2.04 14.30
CA LEU A 187 -7.97 -2.84 13.35
C LEU A 187 -8.32 -1.99 12.12
N THR A 188 -7.80 -2.40 10.97
CA THR A 188 -7.93 -1.64 9.71
C THR A 188 -8.40 -2.56 8.59
N TYR A 189 -9.63 -2.33 8.12
CA TYR A 189 -10.19 -2.97 6.93
C TYR A 189 -9.75 -2.23 5.67
N VAL A 190 -9.53 -2.98 4.58
CA VAL A 190 -9.10 -2.42 3.29
C VAL A 190 -10.08 -2.83 2.20
N MET A 191 -10.54 -1.86 1.43
CA MET A 191 -11.32 -2.04 0.21
C MET A 191 -10.40 -1.82 -1.01
N ARG A 192 -10.52 -2.68 -2.03
CA ARG A 192 -9.76 -2.55 -3.30
C ARG A 192 -10.01 -1.21 -3.99
N ARG A 193 -11.24 -0.70 -3.92
CA ARG A 193 -11.66 0.59 -4.47
C ARG A 193 -12.82 1.16 -3.66
N PHE A 194 -13.04 2.46 -3.79
CA PHE A 194 -14.26 3.10 -3.30
C PHE A 194 -15.45 2.67 -4.16
N GLU A 195 -16.50 2.18 -3.50
CA GLU A 195 -17.83 1.98 -4.05
C GLU A 195 -18.80 2.35 -2.91
N LEU A 196 -19.72 3.26 -3.17
CA LEU A 196 -20.51 3.94 -2.13
C LEU A 196 -21.34 2.95 -1.31
N HIS A 197 -22.09 2.08 -1.98
CA HIS A 197 -22.98 1.13 -1.31
C HIS A 197 -22.18 0.17 -0.41
N SER A 198 -21.16 -0.47 -0.98
CA SER A 198 -20.27 -1.39 -0.27
C SER A 198 -19.55 -0.69 0.88
N ARG A 199 -19.17 0.58 0.72
CA ARG A 199 -18.54 1.35 1.81
C ARG A 199 -19.50 1.57 2.96
N LEU A 200 -20.72 2.03 2.70
CA LEU A 200 -21.74 2.25 3.74
C LEU A 200 -22.10 0.95 4.44
N HIS A 201 -22.33 -0.12 3.68
CA HIS A 201 -22.55 -1.46 4.22
C HIS A 201 -21.40 -1.93 5.12
N ASN A 202 -20.14 -1.74 4.69
CA ASN A 202 -18.98 -2.14 5.47
C ASN A 202 -18.75 -1.26 6.71
N ILE A 203 -19.14 0.02 6.67
CA ILE A 203 -19.09 0.90 7.85
C ILE A 203 -19.98 0.32 8.96
N GLU A 204 -21.22 -0.01 8.61
CA GLU A 204 -22.20 -0.61 9.52
C GLU A 204 -21.76 -2.00 9.99
N ARG A 205 -21.45 -2.90 9.04
CA ARG A 205 -21.09 -4.30 9.31
C ARG A 205 -19.89 -4.44 10.23
N PHE A 206 -18.86 -3.62 10.05
CA PHE A 206 -17.62 -3.71 10.82
C PHE A 206 -17.55 -2.70 11.98
N GLY A 207 -18.61 -1.93 12.21
CA GLY A 207 -18.65 -0.93 13.28
C GLY A 207 -17.52 0.10 13.18
N ILE A 208 -17.22 0.55 11.95
CA ILE A 208 -16.10 1.46 11.69
C ILE A 208 -16.28 2.74 12.51
N THR A 209 -15.25 3.13 13.26
CA THR A 209 -15.29 4.32 14.13
C THR A 209 -14.57 5.51 13.53
N GLU A 210 -13.59 5.30 12.64
CA GLU A 210 -12.91 6.36 11.92
C GLU A 210 -12.93 6.13 10.41
N ALA A 211 -13.55 7.05 9.67
CA ALA A 211 -13.62 7.01 8.21
C ALA A 211 -12.84 8.17 7.58
N ASN A 212 -11.71 7.87 6.96
CA ASN A 212 -11.03 8.84 6.10
C ASN A 212 -11.77 8.93 4.76
N MET A 213 -12.18 10.13 4.36
CA MET A 213 -12.88 10.41 3.11
C MET A 213 -12.34 11.68 2.48
N VAL A 214 -12.11 11.64 1.17
CA VAL A 214 -11.82 12.85 0.38
C VAL A 214 -13.13 13.59 0.06
N PRO A 215 -13.09 14.91 -0.23
CA PRO A 215 -14.32 15.69 -0.44
C PRO A 215 -15.32 15.09 -1.45
N PRO A 216 -14.90 14.53 -2.60
CA PRO A 216 -15.82 13.87 -3.52
C PRO A 216 -16.56 12.66 -2.93
N MET A 217 -15.94 11.91 -2.01
CA MET A 217 -16.60 10.79 -1.33
C MET A 217 -17.66 11.29 -0.36
N VAL A 218 -17.37 12.38 0.36
CA VAL A 218 -18.32 12.99 1.31
C VAL A 218 -19.55 13.51 0.57
N ILE A 219 -19.37 14.18 -0.58
CA ILE A 219 -20.47 14.65 -1.43
C ILE A 219 -21.35 13.48 -1.88
N GLN A 220 -20.76 12.37 -2.30
CA GLN A 220 -21.52 11.17 -2.69
C GLN A 220 -22.32 10.58 -1.53
N VAL A 221 -21.78 10.58 -0.31
CA VAL A 221 -22.49 10.10 0.89
C VAL A 221 -23.67 11.03 1.21
N ILE A 222 -23.46 12.35 1.24
CA ILE A 222 -24.49 13.33 1.60
C ILE A 222 -25.66 13.29 0.60
N ASN A 223 -25.37 13.12 -0.70
CA ASN A 223 -26.39 13.14 -1.74
C ASN A 223 -27.05 11.78 -1.99
N SER A 224 -26.72 10.75 -1.20
CA SER A 224 -27.20 9.39 -1.44
C SER A 224 -28.33 8.97 -0.50
N PRO A 225 -29.41 8.36 -1.03
CA PRO A 225 -30.47 7.79 -0.19
C PRO A 225 -30.00 6.55 0.59
N LEU A 226 -28.84 5.97 0.25
CA LEU A 226 -28.30 4.78 0.91
C LEU A 226 -27.94 5.03 2.39
N THR A 227 -27.76 6.29 2.78
CA THR A 227 -27.55 6.66 4.19
C THR A 227 -28.77 6.41 5.07
N ALA A 228 -29.97 6.29 4.49
CA ALA A 228 -31.16 5.85 5.20
C ALA A 228 -31.20 4.31 5.39
N GLN A 229 -30.42 3.57 4.61
CA GLN A 229 -30.39 2.10 4.61
C GLN A 229 -29.24 1.53 5.45
N HIS A 230 -28.20 2.31 5.70
CA HIS A 230 -27.03 1.90 6.47
C HIS A 230 -26.72 2.87 7.61
N SER A 231 -26.53 2.33 8.81
CA SER A 231 -26.18 3.12 9.98
C SER A 231 -24.74 3.65 9.92
N LEU A 232 -24.58 4.96 10.16
CA LEU A 232 -23.28 5.61 10.37
C LEU A 232 -23.00 5.94 11.85
N LYS A 233 -23.82 5.43 12.78
CA LYS A 233 -23.77 5.76 14.21
C LYS A 233 -22.47 5.39 14.91
N SER A 234 -21.70 4.46 14.35
CA SER A 234 -20.39 4.06 14.89
C SER A 234 -19.30 5.11 14.67
N ILE A 235 -19.46 5.98 13.66
CA ILE A 235 -18.46 6.97 13.30
C ILE A 235 -18.31 8.00 14.43
N ARG A 236 -17.06 8.27 14.81
CA ARG A 236 -16.67 9.24 15.82
C ARG A 236 -15.90 10.38 15.18
N ASN A 237 -15.95 11.55 15.83
CA ASN A 237 -15.09 12.67 15.53
C ASN A 237 -14.07 12.78 16.67
N SER A 238 -12.78 12.81 16.34
CA SER A 238 -11.67 12.91 17.29
C SER A 238 -11.18 14.35 17.44
#